data_AF-A0A197JQB2-F1
#
_entry.id   AF-A0A197JQB2-F1
#
_cell.length_a   1.000
_cell.length_b   1.000
_cell.length_c   1.000
_cell.angle_alpha   90.00
_cell.angle_beta   90.00
_cell.angle_gamma   90.00
#
_symmetry.space_group_name_H-M   'P 1'
#
loop_
_entity.id
_entity.type
_entity.pdbx_description
1 polymer ?
#
loop_
_entity_poly.entity_id
_entity_poly.type
_entity_poly.pdbx_seq_one_letter_code
_entity_poly.pdbx_strand_id
1 'polypeptide(L)'
;VLSATQLSSSVILLSLKYIQKLLKNNPSIHGQQGSEFRLFTVSLMLANKFLDDNTFTNKTWSEVTGISVKEINVMEMEFLNQVQFSLFVSEAEYLDWLHSLETWL
;
A
#
# COMPACT_ATOMS: atom_id res chain seq x y z
N VAL A 1 11.52 0.69 -7.43
CA VAL A 1 10.77 -0.06 -6.39
C VAL A 1 10.27 -1.39 -6.93
N LEU A 2 9.27 -1.46 -7.82
CA LEU A 2 8.72 -2.73 -8.30
C LEU A 2 9.74 -3.71 -8.91
N SER A 3 10.67 -3.22 -9.72
CA SER A 3 11.77 -4.03 -10.28
C SER A 3 12.78 -4.50 -9.23
N ALA A 4 12.98 -3.71 -8.17
CA ALA A 4 13.92 -4.00 -7.10
C ALA A 4 13.33 -4.96 -6.07
N THR A 5 12.02 -4.88 -5.81
CA THR A 5 11.33 -5.68 -4.81
C THR A 5 10.73 -6.97 -5.37
N GLN A 6 10.55 -7.08 -6.69
CA GLN A 6 9.98 -8.26 -7.38
C GLN A 6 8.69 -8.79 -6.72
N LEU A 7 7.83 -7.87 -6.26
CA LEU A 7 6.59 -8.21 -5.57
C LEU A 7 5.59 -8.86 -6.54
N SER A 8 4.79 -9.79 -6.01
CA SER A 8 3.74 -10.45 -6.78
C SER A 8 2.65 -9.46 -7.22
N SER A 9 1.94 -9.79 -8.31
CA SER A 9 0.80 -8.99 -8.77
C SER A 9 -0.26 -8.84 -7.67
N SER A 10 -0.47 -9.87 -6.84
CA SER A 10 -1.41 -9.81 -5.72
C SER A 10 -1.06 -8.72 -4.70
N VAL A 11 0.23 -8.55 -4.38
CA VAL A 11 0.69 -7.48 -3.49
C VAL A 11 0.43 -6.11 -4.11
N ILE A 12 0.69 -5.95 -5.41
CA ILE A 12 0.43 -4.69 -6.11
C ILE A 12 -1.07 -4.38 -6.08
N LEU A 13 -1.92 -5.36 -6.43
CA LEU A 13 -3.38 -5.18 -6.48
C LEU A 13 -3.97 -4.89 -5.09
N LEU A 14 -3.47 -5.56 -4.05
CA LEU A 14 -3.86 -5.28 -2.67
C LEU A 14 -3.40 -3.90 -2.21
N SER A 15 -2.21 -3.44 -2.60
CA SER A 15 -1.75 -2.08 -2.29
C SER A 15 -2.67 -1.01 -2.87
N LEU A 16 -3.16 -1.21 -4.10
CA LEU A 16 -4.13 -0.31 -4.72
C LEU A 16 -5.48 -0.35 -4.00
N LYS A 17 -5.91 -1.53 -3.53
CA LYS A 17 -7.10 -1.67 -2.69
C LYS A 17 -6.96 -0.88 -1.38
N TYR A 18 -5.79 -0.89 -0.75
CA TYR A 18 -5.52 -0.09 0.44
C TYR A 18 -5.62 1.42 0.18
N ILE A 19 -5.08 1.89 -0.95
CA ILE A 19 -5.24 3.29 -1.37
C ILE A 19 -6.71 3.63 -1.59
N GLN A 20 -7.48 2.74 -2.24
CA GLN A 20 -8.92 2.93 -2.41
C GLN A 20 -9.63 3.08 -1.05
N LYS A 21 -9.32 2.22 -0.07
CA LYS A 21 -9.88 2.28 1.29
C LYS A 21 -9.53 3.60 1.97
N LEU A 22 -8.26 4.03 1.87
CA LEU A 22 -7.79 5.30 2.43
C LEU A 22 -8.60 6.50 1.89
N LEU A 23 -8.75 6.58 0.56
CA LEU A 23 -9.43 7.69 -0.10
C LEU A 23 -10.94 7.69 0.19
N LYS A 24 -11.57 6.50 0.27
CA LYS A 24 -12.98 6.38 0.66
C LYS A 24 -13.23 6.82 2.09
N ASN A 25 -12.33 6.48 3.02
CA ASN A 25 -12.44 6.87 4.42
C ASN A 25 -12.16 8.36 4.65
N ASN A 26 -11.41 8.99 3.75
CA ASN A 26 -10.95 10.36 3.89
C ASN A 26 -11.16 11.17 2.59
N PRO A 27 -12.43 11.49 2.24
CA PRO A 27 -12.75 12.16 0.98
C PRO A 27 -12.17 13.58 0.85
N SER A 28 -11.71 14.18 1.96
CA SER A 28 -11.03 15.47 1.97
C SER A 28 -9.52 15.39 1.74
N ILE A 29 -8.92 14.19 1.66
CA ILE A 29 -7.49 14.06 1.34
C ILE A 29 -7.27 14.45 -0.12
N HIS A 30 -6.47 15.49 -0.29
CA HIS A 30 -5.97 15.91 -1.60
C HIS A 30 -4.47 15.66 -1.59
N GLY A 31 -4.02 14.75 -2.45
CA GLY A 31 -2.60 14.50 -2.64
C GLY A 31 -1.89 15.76 -3.10
N GLN A 32 -0.74 16.06 -2.50
CA GLN A 32 0.17 17.06 -3.06
C GLN A 32 1.02 16.39 -4.14
N GLN A 33 1.48 17.15 -5.12
CA GLN A 33 2.39 16.63 -6.15
C GLN A 33 3.66 16.04 -5.49
N GLY A 34 4.01 14.80 -5.83
CA GLY A 34 5.10 14.04 -5.23
C GLY A 34 4.69 13.19 -4.01
N SER A 35 3.47 13.33 -3.48
CA SER A 35 2.96 12.49 -2.39
C SER A 35 2.56 11.10 -2.86
N GLU A 36 2.27 10.92 -4.15
CA GLU A 36 1.89 9.65 -4.77
C GLU A 36 2.95 8.57 -4.60
N PHE A 37 4.23 8.93 -4.72
CA PHE A 37 5.33 7.97 -4.54
C PHE A 37 5.37 7.43 -3.11
N ARG A 38 5.20 8.31 -2.12
CA ARG A 38 5.20 7.97 -0.70
C ARG A 38 3.97 7.13 -0.34
N LEU A 39 2.80 7.56 -0.81
CA LEU A 39 1.53 6.86 -0.61
C LEU A 39 1.57 5.45 -1.19
N PHE A 40 2.05 5.30 -2.42
CA PHE A 40 2.16 3.99 -3.05
C PHE A 40 3.22 3.11 -2.37
N THR A 41 4.35 3.68 -1.96
CA THR A 41 5.40 2.96 -1.22
C THR A 41 4.88 2.36 0.07
N VAL A 42 4.21 3.15 0.92
CA VAL A 42 3.69 2.64 2.20
C VAL A 42 2.58 1.61 1.98
N SER A 43 1.73 1.81 0.97
CA SER A 43 0.67 0.86 0.63
C SER A 43 1.22 -0.48 0.16
N LEU A 44 2.27 -0.46 -0.68
CA LEU A 44 2.98 -1.67 -1.13
C LEU A 44 3.66 -2.39 0.04
N MET A 45 4.32 -1.64 0.92
CA MET A 45 4.98 -2.21 2.09
C MET A 45 3.98 -2.93 3.00
N LEU A 46 2.83 -2.31 3.29
CA LEU A 46 1.78 -2.93 4.10
C LEU A 46 1.16 -4.15 3.41
N ALA A 47 0.97 -4.10 2.09
CA ALA A 47 0.44 -5.25 1.34
C ALA A 47 1.42 -6.43 1.32
N ASN A 48 2.72 -6.18 1.13
CA ASN A 48 3.77 -7.19 1.24
C ASN A 48 3.80 -7.79 2.65
N LYS A 49 3.74 -6.94 3.69
CA LYS A 49 3.67 -7.39 5.09
C LYS A 49 2.45 -8.25 5.43
N PHE A 50 1.36 -8.06 4.71
CA PHE A 50 0.10 -8.75 4.97
C PHE A 50 -0.01 -10.09 4.23
N LEU A 51 0.49 -10.18 3.00
CA LEU A 51 0.32 -11.37 2.16
C LEU A 51 1.47 -12.37 2.26
N ASP A 52 2.68 -11.90 2.54
CA ASP A 52 3.87 -12.75 2.51
C ASP A 52 4.35 -13.04 3.93
N ASP A 53 4.73 -14.30 4.22
CA ASP A 53 5.32 -14.65 5.52
C ASP A 53 6.73 -14.08 5.69
N ASN A 54 7.46 -13.93 4.57
CA ASN A 54 8.80 -13.36 4.50
C ASN A 54 8.76 -12.00 3.80
N THR A 55 8.89 -10.94 4.59
CA THR A 55 8.62 -9.57 4.14
C THR A 55 9.87 -8.72 4.23
N PHE A 56 9.97 -7.68 3.40
CA PHE A 56 11.07 -6.73 3.50
C PHE A 56 10.93 -5.88 4.77
N THR A 57 12.05 -5.72 5.50
CA THR A 57 12.09 -4.83 6.65
C THR A 57 11.93 -3.37 6.25
N ASN A 58 11.51 -2.49 7.17
CA ASN A 58 11.47 -1.04 6.92
C ASN A 58 12.86 -0.48 6.54
N LYS A 59 13.94 -1.13 6.98
CA LYS A 59 15.30 -0.79 6.56
C LYS A 59 15.52 -1.07 5.07
N THR A 60 15.10 -2.23 4.59
CA THR A 60 15.19 -2.58 3.16
C THR A 60 14.34 -1.65 2.30
N TRP A 61 13.13 -1.32 2.75
CA TRP A 61 12.29 -0.32 2.08
C TRP A 61 12.96 1.06 2.03
N SER A 62 13.66 1.45 3.09
CA SER A 62 14.45 2.70 3.12
C SER A 62 15.56 2.71 2.08
N GLU A 63 16.31 1.62 1.98
CA GLU A 63 17.39 1.47 1.00
C GLU A 63 16.88 1.49 -0.45
N VAL A 64 15.74 0.85 -0.73
CA VAL A 64 15.16 0.77 -2.08
C VAL A 64 14.49 2.08 -2.52
N THR A 65 13.93 2.85 -1.59
CA THR A 65 13.13 4.05 -1.90
C THR A 65 13.90 5.35 -1.72
N GLY A 66 15.01 5.33 -0.97
CA GLY A 66 15.74 6.52 -0.55
C GLY A 66 15.05 7.31 0.57
N ILE A 67 13.90 6.85 1.09
CA ILE A 67 13.20 7.48 2.21
C ILE A 67 13.85 7.02 3.51
N SER A 68 14.08 7.91 4.47
CA SER A 68 14.70 7.51 5.74
C SER A 68 13.83 6.48 6.50
N VAL A 69 14.46 5.54 7.22
CA VAL A 69 13.74 4.55 8.04
C VAL A 69 12.77 5.22 9.01
N LYS A 70 13.16 6.36 9.60
CA LYS A 70 12.31 7.14 10.51
C LYS A 70 11.04 7.59 9.81
N GLU A 71 11.15 8.13 8.61
CA GLU A 71 10.02 8.61 7.83
C GLU A 71 9.14 7.46 7.33
N ILE A 72 9.73 6.32 6.95
CA ILE A 72 8.98 5.09 6.63
C ILE A 72 8.13 4.63 7.82
N ASN A 73 8.70 4.62 9.03
CA ASN A 73 7.96 4.23 10.23
C ASN A 73 6.80 5.18 10.52
N VAL A 74 6.98 6.49 10.32
CA VAL A 74 5.91 7.48 10.48
C VAL A 74 4.82 7.26 9.44
N MET A 75 5.19 7.15 8.17
CA MET A 75 4.24 6.91 7.07
C MET A 75 3.43 5.63 7.30
N GLU A 76 4.07 4.56 7.74
CA GLU A 76 3.42 3.29 8.09
C GLU A 76 2.33 3.47 9.15
N MET A 77 2.69 4.09 10.28
CA MET A 77 1.76 4.32 11.38
C MET A 77 0.63 5.27 11.00
N GLU A 78 0.93 6.34 10.25
CA GLU A 78 -0.10 7.25 9.74
C GLU A 78 -1.07 6.52 8.83
N PHE A 79 -0.58 5.74 7.87
CA PHE A 79 -1.44 4.98 6.97
C PHE A 79 -2.34 4.00 7.73
N LEU A 80 -1.77 3.22 8.66
CA LEU A 80 -2.51 2.28 9.50
C LEU A 80 -3.61 2.97 10.31
N ASN A 81 -3.33 4.13 10.90
CA ASN A 81 -4.33 4.91 11.62
C ASN A 81 -5.47 5.37 10.70
N GLN A 82 -5.15 5.84 9.49
CA GLN A 82 -6.16 6.33 8.54
C GLN A 82 -7.08 5.22 7.99
N VAL A 83 -6.59 3.97 7.95
CA VAL A 83 -7.40 2.79 7.62
C VAL A 83 -7.89 2.04 8.86
N GLN A 84 -7.70 2.60 10.06
CA GLN A 84 -8.11 2.03 11.34
C GLN A 84 -7.61 0.59 11.56
N PHE A 85 -6.39 0.28 11.10
CA PHE A 85 -5.79 -1.06 11.11
C PHE A 85 -6.64 -2.13 10.39
N SER A 86 -7.65 -1.74 9.60
CA SER A 86 -8.50 -2.64 8.83
C SER A 86 -7.83 -3.01 7.51
N LEU A 87 -6.81 -3.87 7.60
CA LEU A 87 -6.07 -4.37 6.43
C LEU A 87 -6.69 -5.64 5.82
N PHE A 88 -7.43 -6.42 6.61
CA PHE A 88 -8.08 -7.62 6.09
C PHE A 88 -9.03 -7.28 4.93
N VAL A 89 -8.90 -8.05 3.85
CA VAL A 89 -9.76 -8.02 2.68
C VAL A 89 -10.16 -9.48 2.45
N SER A 90 -11.47 -9.74 2.45
CA SER A 90 -11.97 -11.09 2.20
C SER A 90 -11.75 -11.49 0.74
N GLU A 91 -11.77 -12.79 0.45
CA GLU A 91 -11.67 -13.28 -0.93
C GLU A 91 -12.75 -12.68 -1.83
N ALA A 92 -14.00 -12.61 -1.36
CA ALA A 92 -15.09 -11.99 -2.10
C ALA A 92 -14.82 -10.50 -2.39
N GLU A 93 -14.36 -9.74 -1.39
CA GLU A 93 -14.03 -8.32 -1.59
C GLU A 93 -12.84 -8.14 -2.56
N TYR A 94 -11.88 -9.06 -2.52
CA TYR A 94 -10.73 -9.05 -3.43
C TYR A 94 -11.15 -9.36 -4.87
N LEU A 95 -12.01 -10.35 -5.09
CA LEU A 95 -12.53 -10.69 -6.42
C LEU A 95 -13.38 -9.56 -7.00
N ASP A 96 -14.23 -8.93 -6.18
CA ASP A 96 -15.00 -7.75 -6.60
C ASP A 96 -14.07 -6.59 -6.97
N TRP A 97 -12.98 -6.41 -6.23
CA TRP A 97 -11.96 -5.42 -6.55
C TRP A 97 -11.28 -5.70 -7.90
N LEU A 98 -10.91 -6.95 -8.17
CA LEU A 98 -10.30 -7.34 -9.46
C LEU A 98 -11.25 -7.07 -10.63
N HIS A 99 -12.51 -7.51 -10.54
CA HIS A 99 -13.50 -7.22 -11.57
C HIS A 99 -13.69 -5.71 -11.79
N SER A 100 -13.65 -4.92 -10.71
CA SER A 100 -13.73 -3.47 -10.85
C SER A 100 -12.53 -2.92 -11.62
N LEU A 101 -11.30 -3.37 -11.35
CA LEU A 101 -10.13 -2.90 -12.08
C LEU A 101 -10.16 -3.31 -13.56
N GLU A 102 -10.61 -4.52 -13.87
CA GLU A 102 -10.76 -4.99 -15.26
C GLU A 102 -11.79 -4.20 -16.04
N THR A 103 -12.87 -3.76 -15.39
CA THR A 103 -13.92 -2.96 -16.04
C THR A 103 -13.48 -1.52 -16.32
N TRP A 104 -12.52 -1.00 -15.54
CA TRP A 104 -11.99 0.36 -15.69
C TRP A 104 -10.82 0.47 -16.68
N LEU A 105 -10.24 -0.66 -17.12
CA LEU A 105 -9.20 -0.75 -18.15
C LEU A 105 -9.80 -1.02 -19.54
#